data_AF-A0A009QZS1-F1
#
_entry.id   AF-A0A009QZS1-F1
#
_cell.length_a   1.000
_cell.length_b   1.000
_cell.length_c   1.000
_cell.angle_alpha   90.00
_cell.angle_beta   90.00
_cell.angle_gamma   90.00
#
_symmetry.space_group_name_H-M   'P 1'
#
loop_
_entity.id
_entity.type
_entity.pdbx_description
1 polymer ?
#
loop_
_entity_poly.entity_id
_entity_poly.type
_entity_poly.pdbx_seq_one_letter_code
_entity_poly.pdbx_strand_id
1 'polypeptide(L)'
;IELGVKDLTIVSNNAGNGDYGLAKLLKAGSVKKVICSFPRQSDSYVFDELYRAGKVELEVVPQGNLACRIQAAGMGLGAVFTPTGFGTLLAEGKETREIDGKDYVLEYPIKADFALIKAYKGDRWGNLVYRKSARNFGPIMAMAADVTIAQVSEVV
;
A
#
# COMPACT_ATOMS: atom_id res chain seq x y z
N ILE A 1 8.24 15.62 5.27
CA ILE A 1 8.55 16.79 4.41
C ILE A 1 9.71 17.55 5.01
N GLU A 2 9.58 18.06 6.24
CA GLU A 2 10.65 18.80 6.94
C GLU A 2 11.96 18.03 7.02
N LEU A 3 11.88 16.70 7.22
CA LEU A 3 13.05 15.82 7.24
C LEU A 3 13.79 15.68 5.89
N GLY A 4 13.24 16.21 4.79
CA GLY A 4 13.91 16.21 3.48
C GLY A 4 14.11 14.83 2.84
N VAL A 5 13.50 13.76 3.38
CA VAL A 5 13.63 12.38 2.87
C VAL A 5 13.29 12.27 1.38
N LYS A 6 14.04 11.44 0.66
CA LYS A 6 13.95 11.22 -0.79
C LYS A 6 13.85 9.73 -1.11
N ASP A 7 13.59 9.45 -2.39
CA ASP A 7 13.56 8.11 -2.97
C ASP A 7 12.61 7.11 -2.29
N LEU A 8 11.51 7.61 -1.74
CA LEU A 8 10.52 6.79 -1.04
C LEU A 8 9.79 5.88 -2.03
N THR A 9 9.65 4.61 -1.65
CA THR A 9 8.63 3.71 -2.22
C THR A 9 7.43 3.73 -1.30
N ILE A 10 6.27 4.11 -1.84
CA ILE A 10 5.04 4.22 -1.06
C ILE A 10 4.09 3.09 -1.43
N VAL A 11 3.61 2.38 -0.41
CA VAL A 11 2.56 1.37 -0.54
C VAL A 11 1.28 1.95 0.06
N SER A 12 0.25 2.13 -0.76
CA SER A 12 -1.02 2.74 -0.33
C SER A 12 -2.15 2.25 -1.22
N ASN A 13 -3.39 2.27 -0.72
CA ASN A 13 -4.53 1.92 -1.56
C ASN A 13 -4.69 2.92 -2.74
N ASN A 14 -4.38 4.19 -2.50
CA ASN A 14 -4.50 5.29 -3.46
C ASN A 14 -3.20 6.11 -3.54
N ALA A 15 -2.95 6.78 -4.66
CA ALA A 15 -1.76 7.59 -4.89
C ALA A 15 -1.83 9.02 -4.32
N GLY A 16 -2.81 9.32 -3.47
CA GLY A 16 -3.00 10.62 -2.83
C GLY A 16 -4.07 11.47 -3.51
N ASN A 17 -4.71 12.33 -2.71
CA ASN A 17 -5.92 13.05 -3.09
C ASN A 17 -5.72 14.54 -2.80
N GLY A 18 -5.93 15.37 -3.81
CA GLY A 18 -5.77 16.82 -3.73
C GLY A 18 -4.37 17.24 -3.28
N ASP A 19 -4.31 17.98 -2.17
CA ASP A 19 -3.11 18.64 -1.65
C ASP A 19 -2.66 18.16 -0.27
N TYR A 20 -3.19 17.02 0.17
CA TYR A 20 -3.00 16.52 1.54
C TYR A 20 -2.29 15.17 1.56
N GLY A 21 -1.69 14.84 2.71
CA GLY A 21 -1.04 13.55 2.95
C GLY A 21 0.01 13.21 1.88
N LEU A 22 -0.18 12.08 1.20
CA LEU A 22 0.73 11.55 0.18
C LEU A 22 0.98 12.53 -0.97
N ALA A 23 -0.02 13.31 -1.38
CA ALA A 23 0.14 14.30 -2.44
C ALA A 23 1.21 15.35 -2.11
N LYS A 24 1.38 15.71 -0.83
CA LYS A 24 2.45 16.65 -0.42
C LYS A 24 3.84 16.04 -0.55
N LEU A 25 4.01 14.74 -0.28
CA LEU A 25 5.29 14.05 -0.46
C LEU A 25 5.64 13.94 -1.95
N LEU A 26 4.63 13.68 -2.79
CA LEU A 26 4.77 13.70 -4.25
C LEU A 26 5.19 15.08 -4.75
N LYS A 27 4.47 16.15 -4.37
CA LYS A 27 4.83 17.54 -4.73
C LYS A 27 6.24 17.93 -4.27
N ALA A 28 6.68 17.45 -3.11
CA ALA A 28 8.02 17.70 -2.60
C ALA A 28 9.12 16.92 -3.36
N GLY A 29 8.76 16.08 -4.34
CA GLY A 29 9.70 15.25 -5.09
C GLY A 29 10.41 14.24 -4.19
N SER A 30 9.72 13.69 -3.20
CA SER A 30 10.27 12.73 -2.24
C SER A 30 9.97 11.28 -2.58
N VAL A 31 9.04 11.03 -3.51
CA VAL A 31 8.54 9.68 -3.85
C VAL A 31 9.14 9.26 -5.19
N LYS A 32 9.79 8.10 -5.22
CA LYS A 32 10.32 7.47 -6.43
C LYS A 32 9.33 6.48 -7.04
N LYS A 33 8.64 5.69 -6.21
CA LYS A 33 7.71 4.63 -6.66
C LYS A 33 6.44 4.62 -5.81
N VAL A 34 5.31 4.34 -6.44
CA VAL A 34 4.02 4.08 -5.78
C VAL A 34 3.55 2.68 -6.15
N ILE A 35 3.20 1.88 -5.15
CA ILE A 35 2.51 0.60 -5.29
C ILE A 35 1.08 0.81 -4.78
N CYS A 36 0.08 0.73 -5.65
CA CYS A 36 -1.30 0.99 -5.27
C CYS A 36 -2.33 0.25 -6.14
N SER A 37 -3.57 0.23 -5.66
CA SER A 37 -4.68 -0.42 -6.36
C SER A 37 -5.46 0.52 -7.25
N PHE A 38 -5.53 1.79 -6.87
CA PHE A 38 -6.28 2.79 -7.60
C PHE A 38 -5.52 4.12 -7.66
N PRO A 39 -4.57 4.25 -8.60
CA PRO A 39 -3.67 5.41 -8.70
C PRO A 39 -4.37 6.69 -9.15
N ARG A 40 -5.40 6.57 -10.00
CA ARG A 40 -6.01 7.72 -10.69
C ARG A 40 -7.41 7.99 -10.16
N GLN A 41 -7.58 9.14 -9.56
CA GLN A 41 -8.86 9.72 -9.12
C GLN A 41 -8.99 11.15 -9.70
N SER A 42 -10.19 11.72 -9.68
CA SER A 42 -10.45 13.08 -10.21
C SER A 42 -9.58 14.17 -9.59
N ASP A 43 -9.09 13.96 -8.38
CA ASP A 43 -8.26 14.88 -7.59
C ASP A 43 -6.80 14.42 -7.44
N SER A 44 -6.34 13.42 -8.20
CA SER A 44 -4.96 12.89 -8.16
C SER A 44 -3.99 13.58 -9.12
N TYR A 45 -4.26 14.83 -9.49
CA TYR A 45 -3.58 15.55 -10.57
C TYR A 45 -2.05 15.64 -10.38
N VAL A 46 -1.57 15.75 -9.15
CA VAL A 46 -0.13 15.74 -8.81
C VAL A 46 0.55 14.46 -9.26
N PHE A 47 -0.07 13.31 -8.95
CA PHE A 47 0.46 12.01 -9.31
C PHE A 47 0.45 11.85 -10.84
N ASP A 48 -0.66 12.19 -11.48
CA ASP A 48 -0.82 12.09 -12.94
C ASP A 48 0.27 12.89 -13.68
N GLU A 49 0.56 14.11 -13.25
CA GLU A 49 1.62 14.95 -13.84
C GLU A 49 3.01 14.33 -13.66
N LEU A 50 3.36 13.91 -12.45
CA LEU A 50 4.68 13.33 -12.16
C LEU A 50 4.89 11.98 -12.85
N TYR A 51 3.85 11.15 -12.92
CA TYR A 51 3.88 9.86 -13.60
C TYR A 51 4.07 10.04 -15.11
N ARG A 52 3.30 10.94 -15.75
CA ARG A 52 3.45 11.23 -17.19
C ARG A 52 4.80 11.85 -17.53
N ALA A 53 5.39 12.60 -16.61
CA ALA A 53 6.74 13.14 -16.74
C ALA A 53 7.85 12.11 -16.48
N GLY A 54 7.51 10.86 -16.15
CA GLY A 54 8.48 9.79 -15.85
C GLY A 54 9.24 10.01 -14.53
N LYS A 55 8.74 10.87 -13.64
CA LYS A 55 9.40 11.21 -12.36
C LYS A 55 9.01 10.27 -11.21
N VAL A 56 7.92 9.53 -11.36
CA VAL A 56 7.42 8.57 -10.38
C VAL A 56 7.07 7.27 -11.08
N GLU A 57 7.58 6.16 -10.57
CA GLU A 57 7.23 4.81 -11.01
C GLU A 57 5.89 4.36 -10.40
N LEU A 58 5.15 3.52 -11.12
CA LEU A 58 3.87 2.98 -10.66
C LEU A 58 3.84 1.46 -10.83
N GLU A 59 3.51 0.76 -9.75
CA GLU A 59 3.08 -0.64 -9.78
C GLU A 59 1.60 -0.69 -9.42
N VAL A 60 0.76 -1.06 -10.39
CA VAL A 60 -0.68 -1.25 -10.16
C VAL A 60 -0.93 -2.68 -9.70
N VAL A 61 -1.63 -2.85 -8.59
CA VAL A 61 -1.93 -4.16 -7.98
C VAL A 61 -3.42 -4.26 -7.67
N PRO A 62 -4.13 -5.35 -8.04
CA PRO A 62 -5.52 -5.51 -7.62
C PRO A 62 -5.67 -5.34 -6.11
N GLN A 63 -6.68 -4.61 -5.63
CA GLN A 63 -6.79 -4.25 -4.20
C GLN A 63 -6.76 -5.47 -3.27
N GLY A 64 -7.41 -6.57 -3.68
CA GLY A 64 -7.37 -7.85 -2.94
C GLY A 64 -5.95 -8.44 -2.87
N ASN A 65 -5.21 -8.42 -3.98
CA ASN A 65 -3.81 -8.87 -4.01
C ASN A 65 -2.92 -7.94 -3.18
N LEU A 66 -3.12 -6.62 -3.24
CA LEU A 66 -2.37 -5.67 -2.41
C LEU A 66 -2.55 -5.98 -0.92
N ALA A 67 -3.81 -6.16 -0.47
CA ALA A 67 -4.09 -6.53 0.90
C ALA A 67 -3.49 -7.89 1.28
N CYS A 68 -3.62 -8.89 0.40
CA CYS A 68 -3.08 -10.24 0.60
C CYS A 68 -1.55 -10.23 0.69
N ARG A 69 -0.85 -9.50 -0.19
CA ARG A 69 0.62 -9.36 -0.19
C ARG A 69 1.13 -8.70 1.09
N ILE A 70 0.45 -7.66 1.57
CA ILE A 70 0.80 -7.00 2.84
C ILE A 70 0.55 -7.96 4.01
N GLN A 71 -0.62 -8.60 4.04
CA GLN A 71 -0.96 -9.55 5.10
C GLN A 71 -0.01 -10.76 5.14
N ALA A 72 0.39 -11.28 3.98
CA ALA A 72 1.35 -12.37 3.86
C ALA A 72 2.68 -12.01 4.52
N ALA A 73 3.17 -10.79 4.31
CA ALA A 73 4.39 -10.30 4.95
C ALA A 73 4.25 -10.28 6.47
N GLY A 74 3.14 -9.72 6.99
CA GLY A 74 2.91 -9.65 8.43
C GLY A 74 2.67 -10.99 9.12
N MET A 75 2.27 -12.01 8.34
CA MET A 75 2.09 -13.39 8.83
C MET A 75 3.35 -14.27 8.65
N GLY A 76 4.43 -13.75 8.06
CA GLY A 76 5.63 -14.53 7.76
C GLY A 76 5.44 -15.57 6.66
N LEU A 77 4.46 -15.37 5.77
CA LEU A 77 4.23 -16.23 4.61
C LEU A 77 5.17 -15.85 3.46
N GLY A 78 5.49 -16.84 2.62
CA GLY A 78 6.17 -16.62 1.33
C GLY A 78 5.22 -16.10 0.26
N ALA A 79 5.48 -16.48 -1.00
CA ALA A 79 4.59 -16.13 -2.10
C ALA A 79 3.21 -16.78 -1.99
N VAL A 80 2.18 -16.09 -2.47
CA VAL A 80 0.77 -16.52 -2.42
C VAL A 80 0.20 -16.57 -3.82
N PHE A 81 -0.47 -17.67 -4.17
CA PHE A 81 -1.23 -17.78 -5.41
C PHE A 81 -2.63 -17.18 -5.24
N THR A 82 -3.01 -16.29 -6.16
CA THR A 82 -4.34 -15.65 -6.20
C THR A 82 -4.91 -15.70 -7.62
N PRO A 83 -6.22 -15.97 -7.79
CA PRO A 83 -6.82 -16.00 -9.12
C PRO A 83 -7.00 -14.60 -9.71
N THR A 84 -6.93 -13.55 -8.87
CA THR A 84 -7.15 -12.18 -9.31
C THR A 84 -5.98 -11.69 -10.14
N GLY A 85 -6.27 -11.30 -11.39
CA GLY A 85 -5.29 -10.79 -12.36
C GLY A 85 -4.94 -11.77 -13.46
N PHE A 86 -5.25 -13.07 -13.31
CA PHE A 86 -5.03 -14.06 -14.36
C PHE A 86 -5.76 -13.68 -15.66
N GLY A 87 -5.10 -13.89 -16.80
CA GLY A 87 -5.64 -13.53 -18.12
C GLY A 87 -5.68 -12.01 -18.40
N THR A 88 -5.03 -11.19 -17.58
CA THR A 88 -4.94 -9.73 -17.78
C THR A 88 -3.49 -9.27 -17.86
N LEU A 89 -3.26 -8.01 -18.26
CA LEU A 89 -1.94 -7.39 -18.26
C LEU A 89 -1.25 -7.43 -16.89
N LEU A 90 -2.00 -7.54 -15.79
CA LEU A 90 -1.45 -7.60 -14.43
C LEU A 90 -0.76 -8.94 -14.10
N ALA A 91 -0.98 -9.97 -14.91
CA ALA A 91 -0.30 -11.27 -14.80
C ALA A 91 0.93 -11.39 -15.69
N GLU A 92 1.18 -10.44 -16.60
CA GLU A 92 2.33 -10.51 -17.52
C GLU A 92 3.65 -10.54 -16.75
N GLY A 93 4.51 -11.51 -17.10
CA GLY A 93 5.81 -11.72 -16.46
C GLY A 93 5.76 -12.36 -15.06
N LYS A 94 4.56 -12.70 -14.54
CA LYS A 94 4.42 -13.42 -13.27
C LYS A 94 4.27 -14.92 -13.51
N GLU A 95 4.69 -15.72 -12.54
CA GLU A 95 4.41 -17.16 -12.54
C GLU A 95 2.89 -17.39 -12.42
N THR A 96 2.37 -18.32 -13.22
CA THR A 96 0.98 -18.78 -13.14
C THR A 96 0.93 -20.28 -12.92
N ARG A 97 -0.12 -20.75 -12.24
CA ARG A 97 -0.31 -22.17 -11.97
C ARG A 97 -1.80 -22.52 -11.95
N GLU A 98 -2.14 -23.66 -12.53
CA GLU A 98 -3.45 -24.27 -12.32
C GLU A 98 -3.44 -25.04 -10.99
N ILE A 99 -4.38 -24.72 -10.11
CA ILE A 99 -4.57 -25.36 -8.81
C ILE A 99 -6.05 -25.72 -8.72
N ASP A 100 -6.35 -27.01 -8.55
CA ASP A 100 -7.72 -27.53 -8.45
C ASP A 100 -8.64 -27.08 -9.61
N GLY A 101 -8.11 -27.10 -10.84
CA GLY A 101 -8.84 -26.75 -12.06
C GLY A 101 -9.12 -25.25 -12.25
N LYS A 102 -8.40 -24.38 -11.51
CA LYS A 102 -8.49 -22.93 -11.66
C LYS A 102 -7.10 -22.32 -11.78
N ASP A 103 -6.97 -21.30 -12.62
CA ASP A 103 -5.73 -20.58 -12.81
C ASP A 103 -5.47 -19.51 -11.75
N TYR A 104 -4.23 -19.45 -11.29
CA TYR A 104 -3.74 -18.50 -10.30
C TYR A 104 -2.47 -17.80 -10.77
N VAL A 105 -2.22 -16.62 -10.22
CA VAL A 105 -1.01 -15.82 -10.40
C VAL A 105 -0.24 -15.77 -9.08
N LEU A 106 1.07 -15.96 -9.14
CA LEU A 106 1.96 -15.84 -7.98
C LEU A 106 2.18 -14.37 -7.62
N GLU A 107 1.91 -14.01 -6.36
CA GLU A 107 2.16 -12.69 -5.81
C GLU A 107 3.11 -12.78 -4.60
N TYR A 108 4.12 -11.91 -4.53
CA TYR A 108 5.08 -11.89 -3.44
C TYR A 108 4.66 -10.92 -2.31
N PRO A 109 4.97 -11.24 -1.04
CA PRO A 109 4.70 -10.36 0.08
C PRO A 109 5.26 -8.96 -0.09
N ILE A 110 4.56 -7.96 0.46
CA ILE A 110 5.04 -6.58 0.54
C ILE A 110 5.34 -6.27 2.01
N LYS A 111 6.63 -6.13 2.33
CA LYS A 111 7.12 -5.66 3.62
C LYS A 111 7.70 -4.26 3.45
N ALA A 112 7.46 -3.37 4.42
CA ALA A 112 7.98 -2.01 4.42
C ALA A 112 8.94 -1.78 5.60
N ASP A 113 9.80 -0.76 5.50
CA ASP A 113 10.61 -0.33 6.65
C ASP A 113 9.73 0.31 7.74
N PHE A 114 8.75 1.13 7.29
CA PHE A 114 7.84 1.86 8.17
C PHE A 114 6.37 1.70 7.75
N ALA A 115 5.48 1.55 8.72
CA ALA A 115 4.04 1.69 8.55
C ALA A 115 3.53 2.92 9.30
N LEU A 116 2.93 3.86 8.57
CA LEU A 116 2.24 5.02 9.13
C LEU A 116 0.74 4.76 9.13
N ILE A 117 0.17 4.51 10.31
CA ILE A 117 -1.24 4.12 10.45
C ILE A 117 -2.02 5.13 11.30
N LYS A 118 -3.33 5.14 11.11
CA LYS A 118 -4.25 5.96 11.91
C LYS A 118 -5.32 5.09 12.57
N ALA A 119 -5.44 5.20 13.88
CA ALA A 119 -6.45 4.51 14.67
C ALA A 119 -7.32 5.51 15.45
N TYR A 120 -8.43 5.02 16.02
CA TYR A 120 -9.34 5.85 16.81
C TYR A 120 -8.82 6.02 18.24
N LYS A 121 -8.58 4.91 18.94
CA LYS A 121 -8.01 4.89 20.28
C LYS A 121 -6.76 4.02 20.31
N GLY A 122 -5.83 4.34 21.21
CA GLY A 122 -4.76 3.43 21.57
C GLY A 122 -4.32 3.58 23.01
N ASP A 123 -3.84 2.50 23.62
CA ASP A 123 -3.29 2.54 24.97
C ASP A 123 -1.76 2.60 24.97
N ARG A 124 -1.16 2.70 26.16
CA ARG A 124 0.31 2.76 26.33
C ARG A 124 1.06 1.53 25.85
N TRP A 125 0.38 0.41 25.62
CA TRP A 125 0.97 -0.85 25.15
C TRP A 125 0.86 -1.02 23.64
N GLY A 126 0.16 -0.11 22.96
CA GLY A 126 -0.05 -0.16 21.52
C GLY A 126 -1.28 -0.97 21.09
N ASN A 127 -2.20 -1.29 22.01
CA ASN A 127 -3.48 -1.86 21.61
C ASN A 127 -4.28 -0.78 20.85
N LEU A 128 -4.76 -1.10 19.64
CA LEU A 128 -5.44 -0.13 18.78
C LEU A 128 -6.90 -0.49 18.54
N VAL A 129 -7.78 0.51 18.62
CA VAL A 129 -9.18 0.42 18.21
C VAL A 129 -9.39 1.29 16.98
N TYR A 130 -10.04 0.73 15.95
CA TYR A 130 -10.42 1.45 14.73
C TYR A 130 -11.92 1.73 14.71
N ARG A 131 -12.33 2.79 14.01
CA ARG A 131 -13.75 3.20 13.92
C ARG A 131 -14.27 3.06 12.50
N LYS A 132 -15.21 2.13 12.30
CA LYS A 132 -15.91 1.89 11.02
C LYS A 132 -14.92 1.68 9.86
N SER A 133 -15.16 2.29 8.70
CA SER A 133 -14.36 2.14 7.47
C SER A 133 -12.97 2.77 7.55
N ALA A 134 -12.68 3.61 8.55
CA ALA A 134 -11.34 4.15 8.77
C ALA A 134 -10.31 3.06 9.14
N ARG A 135 -10.75 1.83 9.44
CA ARG A 135 -9.88 0.67 9.68
C ARG A 135 -9.04 0.29 8.46
N ASN A 136 -9.68 0.19 7.30
CA ASN A 136 -9.09 -0.17 6.00
C ASN A 136 -7.83 -1.08 6.08
N PHE A 137 -6.68 -0.63 5.57
CA PHE A 137 -5.39 -1.33 5.54
C PHE A 137 -4.60 -1.22 6.85
N GLY A 138 -5.03 -0.38 7.80
CA GLY A 138 -4.29 -0.09 9.03
C GLY A 138 -3.76 -1.34 9.77
N PRO A 139 -4.62 -2.32 10.12
CA PRO A 139 -4.17 -3.51 10.82
C PRO A 139 -3.14 -4.35 10.06
N ILE A 140 -3.32 -4.55 8.75
CA ILE A 140 -2.39 -5.37 7.97
C ILE A 140 -1.07 -4.65 7.70
N MET A 141 -1.09 -3.33 7.52
CA MET A 141 0.12 -2.52 7.43
C MET A 141 0.91 -2.52 8.74
N ALA A 142 0.22 -2.48 9.89
CA ALA A 142 0.84 -2.52 11.21
C ALA A 142 1.69 -3.78 11.44
N MET A 143 1.29 -4.91 10.85
CA MET A 143 1.99 -6.19 10.96
C MET A 143 3.11 -6.33 9.93
N ALA A 144 3.07 -5.58 8.84
CA ALA A 144 3.91 -5.78 7.65
C ALA A 144 5.07 -4.78 7.53
N ALA A 145 5.49 -4.18 8.65
CA ALA A 145 6.62 -3.27 8.68
C ALA A 145 7.57 -3.54 9.84
N ASP A 146 8.84 -3.14 9.69
CA ASP A 146 9.82 -3.24 10.78
C ASP A 146 9.49 -2.26 11.92
N VAL A 147 8.99 -1.07 11.59
CA VAL A 147 8.56 -0.07 12.56
C VAL A 147 7.16 0.44 12.23
N THR A 148 6.22 0.32 13.18
CA THR A 148 4.86 0.85 13.04
C THR A 148 4.68 2.09 13.91
N ILE A 149 4.21 3.18 13.31
CA ILE A 149 3.90 4.45 13.97
C ILE A 149 2.39 4.68 13.85
N ALA A 150 1.69 4.66 14.98
CA ALA A 150 0.25 4.84 15.05
C ALA A 150 -0.12 6.25 15.54
N GLN A 151 -0.82 7.02 14.71
CA GLN A 151 -1.52 8.22 15.15
C GLN A 151 -2.90 7.84 15.68
N VAL A 152 -3.21 8.20 16.93
CA VAL A 152 -4.52 7.98 17.55
C VAL A 152 -5.26 9.28 17.78
N SER A 153 -6.59 9.25 17.76
CA SER A 153 -7.41 10.42 18.17
C SER A 153 -7.53 10.55 19.68
N GLU A 154 -7.36 9.46 20.42
CA GLU A 154 -7.47 9.41 21.88
C GLU A 154 -6.48 8.38 22.42
N VAL A 155 -5.72 8.76 23.46
CA VAL A 155 -4.89 7.83 24.23
C VAL A 155 -5.68 7.44 25.49
N VAL A 156 -5.79 6.15 25.77
CA VAL A 156 -6.55 5.59 26.90
C VAL A 156 -5.68 4.84 27.90
#